data_AF-A0A356WYH8-F1
#
_entry.id   AF-A0A356WYH8-F1
#
_cell.length_a   1.000
_cell.length_b   1.000
_cell.length_c   1.000
_cell.angle_alpha   90.00
_cell.angle_beta   90.00
_cell.angle_gamma   90.00
#
_symmetry.space_group_name_H-M   'P 1'
#
loop_
_entity.id
_entity.type
_entity.pdbx_description
1 polymer ?
#
loop_
_entity_poly.entity_id
_entity_poly.type
_entity_poly.pdbx_seq_one_letter_code
_entity_poly.pdbx_strand_id
1 'polypeptide(L)' 'IGTNQVDLEAAMEAGVTVFNSPYSNTRSVAELVIAESIMLKRRIPLRDKKAHEGVWLKDATESYEVRGKKIGIIGYGHIG' A
#
# COMPACT_ATOMS: atom_id res chain seq x y z
N ILE A 1 -1.24 10.90 -7.72
CA ILE A 1 -1.67 11.93 -6.73
C ILE A 1 -2.70 12.82 -7.42
N GLY A 2 -3.91 12.88 -6.86
CA GLY A 2 -5.07 13.51 -7.52
C GLY A 2 -5.05 15.04 -7.46
N THR A 3 -5.80 15.66 -8.36
CA THR A 3 -6.07 17.10 -8.41
C THR A 3 -7.56 17.42 -8.24
N ASN A 4 -8.36 16.45 -7.80
CA ASN A 4 -9.83 16.49 -7.78
C ASN A 4 -10.40 17.63 -6.93
N GLN A 5 -9.62 18.13 -5.98
CA GLN A 5 -9.97 19.24 -5.10
C GLN A 5 -9.82 20.63 -5.76
N VAL A 6 -9.24 20.69 -6.97
CA VAL A 6 -9.02 21.93 -7.73
C VAL A 6 -9.95 21.92 -8.95
N ASP A 7 -10.67 23.02 -9.15
CA ASP A 7 -11.38 23.28 -10.40
C ASP A 7 -10.37 23.65 -11.49
N LEU A 8 -10.06 22.68 -12.36
CA LEU A 8 -9.06 22.84 -13.41
C LEU A 8 -9.56 23.72 -14.56
N GLU A 9 -10.87 23.79 -14.78
CA GLU A 9 -11.47 24.62 -15.83
C GLU A 9 -11.40 26.10 -15.42
N ALA A 10 -11.84 26.42 -14.20
CA ALA A 10 -11.74 27.78 -13.67
C ALA A 10 -10.28 28.27 -13.58
N ALA A 11 -9.34 27.39 -13.19
CA ALA A 11 -7.92 27.74 -13.16
C ALA A 11 -7.37 28.07 -14.56
N MET A 12 -7.78 27.29 -15.59
CA MET A 12 -7.40 27.54 -16.97
C MET A 12 -7.96 28.86 -17.50
N GLU A 13 -9.24 29.14 -17.25
CA GLU A 13 -9.89 30.41 -17.64
C GLU A 13 -9.23 31.63 -16.98
N ALA A 14 -8.78 31.49 -15.74
CA ALA A 14 -8.05 32.52 -15.01
C ALA A 14 -6.55 32.63 -15.38
N GLY A 15 -6.04 31.78 -16.28
CA GLY A 15 -4.62 31.75 -16.65
C GLY A 15 -3.68 31.26 -15.55
N VAL A 16 -4.19 30.47 -14.58
CA VAL A 16 -3.43 29.93 -13.45
C VAL A 16 -3.02 28.49 -13.74
N THR A 17 -1.72 28.22 -13.75
CA THR A 17 -1.20 26.85 -13.97
C THR A 17 -1.24 26.01 -12.70
N VAL A 18 -1.70 24.76 -12.82
CA VAL A 18 -1.76 23.78 -11.72
C VAL A 18 -0.76 22.66 -11.97
N PHE A 19 0.06 22.34 -10.98
CA PHE A 19 1.03 21.24 -11.01
C PHE A 19 0.72 20.21 -9.94
N ASN A 20 1.06 18.95 -10.19
CA ASN A 20 1.05 17.88 -9.19
C ASN A 20 2.39 17.11 -9.19
N SER A 21 2.50 16.13 -8.30
CA SER A 21 3.66 15.23 -8.23
C SER A 21 3.20 13.80 -8.53
N PRO A 22 3.14 13.38 -9.81
CA PRO A 22 2.49 12.12 -10.18
C PRO A 22 3.24 10.86 -9.71
N TYR A 23 4.56 10.95 -9.48
CA TYR A 23 5.44 9.79 -9.19
C TYR A 23 6.16 9.86 -7.84
N SER A 24 5.91 10.89 -7.02
CA SER A 24 6.63 11.09 -5.76
C SER A 24 6.36 9.98 -4.73
N ASN A 25 5.26 9.23 -4.89
CA ASN A 25 4.87 8.15 -3.99
C ASN A 25 5.31 6.75 -4.45
N THR A 26 6.06 6.63 -5.56
CA THR A 26 6.42 5.33 -6.15
C THR A 26 7.04 4.38 -5.13
N ARG A 27 8.08 4.84 -4.42
CA ARG A 27 8.83 4.02 -3.46
C ARG A 27 7.98 3.66 -2.24
N SER A 28 7.28 4.64 -1.67
CA SER A 28 6.46 4.43 -0.47
C SER A 28 5.36 3.41 -0.70
N VAL A 29 4.71 3.42 -1.87
CA VAL A 29 3.66 2.43 -2.20
C VAL A 29 4.26 1.03 -2.35
N ALA A 30 5.40 0.90 -3.05
CA ALA A 30 6.06 -0.41 -3.20
C ALA A 30 6.48 -1.00 -1.84
N GLU A 31 7.05 -0.19 -0.95
CA GLU A 31 7.45 -0.63 0.39
C GLU A 31 6.25 -1.10 1.22
N LEU A 32 5.14 -0.36 1.18
CA LEU A 32 3.91 -0.74 1.89
C LEU A 32 3.37 -2.09 1.40
N VAL A 33 3.29 -2.31 0.08
CA VAL A 33 2.78 -3.57 -0.49
C VAL A 33 3.63 -4.76 -0.08
N ILE A 34 4.97 -4.61 -0.04
CA ILE A 34 5.87 -5.68 0.42
C ILE A 34 5.67 -5.96 1.91
N ALA A 35 5.58 -4.90 2.74
CA ALA A 35 5.33 -5.05 4.17
C ALA A 35 4.00 -5.76 4.43
N GLU A 36 2.91 -5.30 3.82
CA GLU A 36 1.58 -5.89 3.96
C GLU A 36 1.54 -7.34 3.44
N SER A 37 2.22 -7.65 2.34
CA SER A 37 2.34 -9.02 1.83
C SER A 37 2.96 -9.97 2.86
N ILE A 38 4.01 -9.52 3.57
CA ILE A 38 4.64 -10.28 4.66
C ILE A 38 3.67 -10.38 5.85
N MET A 39 3.07 -9.27 6.27
CA MET A 39 2.15 -9.22 7.40
C MET A 39 0.96 -10.16 7.22
N LEU A 40 0.35 -10.17 6.02
CA LEU A 40 -0.78 -11.03 5.67
C LEU A 40 -0.38 -12.50 5.63
N LYS A 41 0.75 -12.85 5.00
CA LYS A 41 1.25 -14.24 4.97
C LYS A 41 1.61 -14.77 6.35
N ARG A 42 1.95 -13.89 7.29
CA ARG A 42 2.25 -14.20 8.68
C ARG A 42 1.08 -13.93 9.63
N ARG A 43 -0.10 -13.55 9.12
CA ARG A 43 -1.30 -13.24 9.92
C ARG A 43 -1.05 -12.29 11.10
N ILE A 44 -0.11 -11.36 10.94
CA ILE A 44 0.33 -10.47 12.01
C ILE A 44 -0.82 -9.58 12.51
N PRO A 45 -1.66 -8.96 11.65
CA PRO A 45 -2.77 -8.12 12.13
C PRO A 45 -3.75 -8.88 13.05
N LEU A 46 -4.01 -10.16 12.77
CA LEU A 46 -4.85 -11.00 13.62
C LEU A 46 -4.18 -11.27 14.98
N ARG A 47 -2.91 -11.67 14.95
CA ARG A 47 -2.14 -12.00 16.16
C ARG A 47 -1.93 -10.78 17.04
N ASP A 48 -1.67 -9.62 16.43
CA ASP A 48 -1.55 -8.33 17.10
C ASP A 48 -2.84 -7.94 17.82
N LYS A 49 -3.98 -7.99 17.13
CA LYS A 49 -5.30 -7.77 17.75
C LYS A 49 -5.54 -8.71 18.93
N LYS A 50 -5.24 -10.00 18.78
CA LYS A 50 -5.44 -11.01 19.83
C LYS A 50 -4.54 -10.78 21.04
N ALA A 51 -3.28 -10.38 20.82
CA ALA A 51 -2.37 -10.03 21.90
C ALA A 51 -2.88 -8.84 22.71
N HIS A 52 -3.42 -7.80 22.05
CA HIS A 52 -4.06 -6.67 22.72
C HIS A 52 -5.33 -7.07 23.52
N GLU A 53 -6.02 -8.14 23.11
CA GLU A 53 -7.14 -8.75 23.84
C GLU A 53 -6.67 -9.69 24.98
N GLY A 54 -5.37 -9.79 25.25
CA GLY A 54 -4.80 -10.67 26.28
C GLY A 54 -4.66 -12.13 25.85
N VAL A 55 -4.88 -12.46 24.58
CA VAL A 55 -4.80 -13.82 24.03
C VAL A 55 -3.51 -14.00 23.24
N TRP A 56 -2.65 -14.92 23.68
CA TRP A 56 -1.38 -15.21 23.02
C TRP A 56 -1.47 -16.41 22.06
N LEU A 57 -1.59 -16.14 20.77
CA LEU A 57 -1.68 -17.17 19.71
C LEU A 57 -0.29 -17.60 19.23
N LYS A 58 0.32 -18.56 19.95
CA LYS A 58 1.67 -19.09 19.65
C LYS A 58 1.61 -20.43 18.90
N ASP A 59 1.29 -20.37 17.61
CA ASP A 59 1.31 -21.52 16.72
C ASP A 59 1.65 -21.11 15.28
N ALA A 60 2.04 -22.09 14.46
CA ALA A 60 2.46 -21.86 13.07
C ALA A 60 1.34 -22.12 12.04
N THR A 61 0.12 -22.43 12.49
CA THR A 61 -1.01 -22.78 11.62
C THR A 61 -1.30 -21.62 10.67
N GLU A 62 -1.37 -21.92 9.38
CA GLU A 62 -1.61 -20.95 8.30
C GLU A 62 -0.65 -19.74 8.31
N SER A 63 0.60 -19.93 8.73
CA SER A 63 1.64 -18.90 8.72
C SER A 63 2.79 -19.30 7.81
N TYR A 64 3.05 -18.53 6.76
CA TYR A 64 3.97 -18.92 5.69
C TYR A 64 5.07 -17.89 5.47
N GLU A 65 6.27 -18.36 5.09
CA GLU A 65 7.30 -17.50 4.52
C GLU A 65 6.88 -17.01 3.12
N VAL A 66 7.23 -15.76 2.80
CA VAL A 66 7.05 -15.17 1.46
C VAL A 66 8.10 -15.68 0.47
N ARG A 67 9.25 -16.16 0.95
CA ARG A 67 10.30 -16.73 0.11
C ARG A 67 9.77 -17.94 -0.67
N GLY A 68 10.13 -18.00 -1.95
CA GLY A 68 9.69 -19.06 -2.87
C GLY A 68 8.19 -19.00 -3.21
N LYS A 69 7.48 -17.93 -2.85
CA LYS A 69 6.09 -17.68 -3.26
C LYS A 69 6.10 -16.76 -4.49
N LYS A 70 5.02 -16.83 -5.27
CA LYS A 70 4.81 -15.98 -6.45
C LYS A 70 3.99 -14.77 -6.05
N ILE A 71 4.42 -13.59 -6.46
CA ILE A 71 3.64 -12.35 -6.40
C ILE A 71 3.17 -12.03 -7.81
N GLY A 72 1.87 -11.77 -7.98
CA GLY A 72 1.30 -11.32 -9.24
C GLY A 72 1.16 -9.81 -9.22
N ILE A 73 1.80 -9.13 -10.16
CA ILE A 73 1.70 -7.68 -10.35
C ILE A 73 0.86 -7.43 -11.60
N ILE A 74 -0.24 -6.68 -11.46
CA ILE A 74 -1.10 -6.29 -12.57
C ILE A 74 -0.95 -4.79 -12.78
N GLY A 75 -0.36 -4.40 -13.90
CA GLY A 75 0.10 -3.04 -14.18
C GLY A 75 1.57 -2.85 -13.81
N TYR A 76 2.46 -3.03 -14.79
CA TYR A 76 3.92 -2.92 -14.64
C TYR A 76 4.39 -1.49 -14.99
N GLY A 77 4.01 -0.55 -14.14
CA GLY A 77 4.21 0.89 -14.32
C GLY A 77 5.37 1.42 -13.45
N HIS A 78 5.23 2.63 -12.92
CA HIS A 78 6.27 3.18 -12.04
C HIS A 78 6.38 2.44 -10.70
N ILE A 79 5.25 1.95 -10.18
CA ILE A 79 5.15 1.28 -8.87
C ILE A 79 5.35 -0.24 -8.99
N GLY A 80 4.62 -0.86 -9.91
CA GLY A 80 4.59 -2.31 -10.11
C GLY A 80 5.69 -2.76 -11.04
#